data_AF-A0A1R1B5C0-F1
#
_entry.id   AF-A0A1R1B5C0-F1
#
_cell.length_a   1.000
_cell.length_b   1.000
_cell.length_c   1.000
_cell.angle_alpha   90.00
_cell.angle_beta   90.00
_cell.angle_gamma   90.00
#
_symmetry.space_group_name_H-M   'P 1'
#
loop_
_entity.id
_entity.type
_entity.pdbx_description
1 polymer ?
#
loop_
_entity_poly.entity_id
_entity_poly.type
_entity_poly.pdbx_seq_one_letter_code
_entity_poly.pdbx_strand_id
1 'polypeptide(L)'
;MTKKTIRLLMPQWQGGNNPNYSFGAELLAWLAPDSDQPLIHVPVQAYDGTPLENEDGMNGRKQLLKQLEAAHHLIEAHKPDRIVMFGGDCLVEQAPFAYLNERYDGELGLIWIDAHSDLVNYVGYDNGHALPLGNLLGEGDEEFAKHVKISLKPENVFIAGLATPTEEEVAVISEAFQRLGVAPTEPDTEMIQRLGIRTAGTKELASSTESIKEWIKESGIKHLAIHLDLDVLDPQAFRSLLFANPEEPFNLSPKGTMQMPQLVSLIKELSEATDVVGLGITEHLPWDSINLKKLLGDIPILNN
;
A
#
# COMPACT_ATOMS: atom_id res chain seq x y z
N MET A 1 14.41 -24.36 13.19
CA MET A 1 15.32 -23.28 12.74
C MET A 1 14.65 -21.94 13.06
N THR A 2 15.41 -20.94 13.49
CA THR A 2 14.88 -19.59 13.74
C THR A 2 14.48 -18.95 12.42
N LYS A 3 13.23 -18.45 12.31
CA LYS A 3 12.76 -17.74 11.11
C LYS A 3 13.52 -16.42 10.96
N LYS A 4 14.09 -16.17 9.78
CA LYS A 4 14.80 -14.94 9.43
C LYS A 4 13.81 -13.86 9.03
N THR A 5 13.69 -12.82 9.84
CA THR A 5 12.93 -11.61 9.49
C THR A 5 13.88 -10.50 9.07
N ILE A 6 13.55 -9.78 8.01
CA ILE A 6 14.18 -8.50 7.66
C ILE A 6 13.16 -7.36 7.78
N ARG A 7 13.65 -6.15 8.02
CA ARG A 7 12.90 -4.91 7.87
C ARG A 7 13.40 -4.19 6.61
N LEU A 8 12.50 -3.70 5.79
CA LEU A 8 12.79 -2.88 4.61
C LEU A 8 12.29 -1.47 4.86
N LEU A 9 13.12 -0.48 4.59
CA LEU A 9 12.70 0.91 4.46
C LEU A 9 12.80 1.29 2.99
N MET A 10 11.67 1.59 2.37
CA MET A 10 11.58 1.97 0.97
C MET A 10 10.82 3.31 0.88
N PRO A 11 11.51 4.45 0.96
CA PRO A 11 10.90 5.78 0.98
C PRO A 11 10.46 6.24 -0.42
N GLN A 12 9.83 5.35 -1.19
CA GLN A 12 9.29 5.60 -2.53
C GLN A 12 8.19 6.64 -2.45
N TRP A 13 8.22 7.61 -3.35
CA TRP A 13 7.24 8.70 -3.40
C TRP A 13 6.64 8.87 -4.80
N GLN A 14 7.25 8.23 -5.78
CA GLN A 14 6.91 8.37 -7.18
C GLN A 14 5.61 7.68 -7.54
N GLY A 15 5.25 6.59 -6.85
CA GLY A 15 4.06 5.81 -7.15
C GLY A 15 2.79 6.61 -6.86
N GLY A 16 2.78 7.37 -5.76
CA GLY A 16 1.71 8.33 -5.45
C GLY A 16 1.99 9.76 -5.95
N ASN A 17 3.10 9.98 -6.68
CA ASN A 17 3.56 11.29 -7.16
C ASN A 17 3.53 12.41 -6.09
N ASN A 18 3.96 12.07 -4.86
CA ASN A 18 3.97 13.01 -3.73
C ASN A 18 5.25 12.84 -2.90
N PRO A 19 6.23 13.75 -3.01
CA PRO A 19 7.52 13.67 -2.33
C PRO A 19 7.47 13.47 -0.81
N ASN A 20 6.34 13.78 -0.18
CA ASN A 20 6.19 13.68 1.27
C ASN A 20 6.14 12.23 1.79
N TYR A 21 5.80 11.26 0.93
CA TYR A 21 5.83 9.84 1.31
C TYR A 21 7.22 9.39 1.77
N SER A 22 8.30 9.95 1.21
CA SER A 22 9.65 9.59 1.64
C SER A 22 9.88 9.84 3.13
N PHE A 23 9.44 11.00 3.62
CA PHE A 23 9.58 11.32 5.05
C PHE A 23 8.57 10.51 5.91
N GLY A 24 7.38 10.23 5.37
CA GLY A 24 6.43 9.33 5.99
C GLY A 24 7.03 7.95 6.30
N ALA A 25 7.70 7.34 5.32
CA ALA A 25 8.37 6.06 5.43
C ALA A 25 9.50 6.08 6.48
N GLU A 26 10.34 7.12 6.44
CA GLU A 26 11.41 7.32 7.45
C GLU A 26 10.83 7.43 8.86
N LEU A 27 9.72 8.17 9.01
CA LEU A 27 9.06 8.33 10.30
C LEU A 27 8.41 7.02 10.78
N LEU A 28 7.84 6.21 9.89
CA LEU A 28 7.34 4.88 10.23
C LEU A 28 8.47 3.99 10.78
N ALA A 29 9.61 3.95 10.09
CA ALA A 29 10.77 3.17 10.53
C ALA A 29 11.31 3.65 11.88
N TRP A 30 11.29 4.95 12.14
CA TRP A 30 11.71 5.53 13.42
C TRP A 30 10.73 5.26 14.57
N LEU A 31 9.41 5.28 14.30
CA LEU A 31 8.36 4.99 15.28
C LEU A 31 8.26 3.50 15.63
N ALA A 32 8.73 2.63 14.73
CA ALA A 32 8.65 1.19 14.91
C ALA A 32 9.44 0.74 16.16
N PRO A 33 8.95 -0.30 16.88
CA PRO A 33 9.67 -0.82 18.05
C PRO A 33 11.10 -1.27 17.71
N ASP A 34 12.02 -1.05 18.65
CA ASP A 34 13.38 -1.55 18.57
C ASP A 34 13.43 -3.06 18.27
N SER A 35 14.39 -3.48 17.45
CA SER A 35 14.57 -4.89 17.10
C SER A 35 15.98 -5.17 16.60
N ASP A 36 16.45 -6.38 16.87
CA ASP A 36 17.70 -6.91 16.33
C ASP A 36 17.58 -7.36 14.86
N GLN A 37 16.40 -7.23 14.25
CA GLN A 37 16.19 -7.53 12.84
C GLN A 37 16.95 -6.52 11.95
N PRO A 38 17.64 -6.97 10.89
CA PRO A 38 18.35 -6.06 10.00
C PRO A 38 17.36 -5.12 9.30
N LEU A 39 17.64 -3.81 9.36
CA LEU A 39 16.95 -2.78 8.60
C LEU A 39 17.72 -2.49 7.31
N ILE A 40 17.14 -2.87 6.18
CA ILE A 40 17.73 -2.72 4.85
C ILE A 40 17.05 -1.52 4.17
N HIS A 41 17.85 -0.62 3.62
CA HIS A 41 17.36 0.56 2.93
C HIS A 41 17.33 0.30 1.43
N VAL A 42 16.14 0.41 0.82
CA VAL A 42 15.98 0.36 -0.63
C VAL A 42 16.34 1.75 -1.18
N PRO A 43 17.25 1.85 -2.16
CA PRO A 43 17.66 3.15 -2.70
C PRO A 43 16.51 3.78 -3.49
N VAL A 44 16.08 4.96 -3.05
CA VAL A 44 15.10 5.80 -3.72
C VAL A 44 15.74 7.16 -3.99
N GLN A 45 15.53 7.69 -5.19
CA GLN A 45 15.99 9.04 -5.52
C GLN A 45 15.18 10.06 -4.70
N ALA A 46 15.86 10.87 -3.90
CA ALA A 46 15.24 11.98 -3.20
C ALA A 46 14.67 12.99 -4.20
N TYR A 47 13.54 13.62 -3.85
CA TYR A 47 12.97 14.68 -4.66
C TYR A 47 13.92 15.89 -4.72
N ASP A 48 14.24 16.32 -5.94
CA ASP A 48 15.17 17.42 -6.21
C ASP A 48 14.46 18.71 -6.68
N GLY A 49 13.12 18.72 -6.65
CA GLY A 49 12.31 19.83 -7.16
C GLY A 49 11.84 19.66 -8.61
N THR A 50 12.27 18.59 -9.29
CA THR A 50 11.86 18.30 -10.67
C THR A 50 10.61 17.42 -10.69
N PRO A 51 9.51 17.85 -11.34
CA PRO A 51 8.32 17.01 -11.51
C PRO A 51 8.63 15.71 -12.24
N LEU A 52 7.89 14.65 -11.92
CA LEU A 52 7.99 13.38 -12.66
C LEU A 52 7.48 13.56 -14.10
N GLU A 53 8.17 12.90 -15.03
CA GLU A 53 7.66 12.74 -16.39
C GLU A 53 6.66 11.58 -16.43
N ASN A 54 5.61 11.75 -17.22
CA ASN A 54 4.71 10.67 -17.57
C ASN A 54 5.36 9.83 -18.68
N GLU A 55 5.62 8.57 -18.37
CA GLU A 55 6.32 7.64 -19.25
C GLU A 55 5.35 6.49 -19.53
N ASP A 56 4.77 6.45 -20.73
CA ASP A 56 3.81 5.44 -21.16
C ASP A 56 2.61 5.27 -20.21
N GLY A 57 2.01 6.40 -19.79
CA GLY A 57 0.83 6.40 -18.93
C GLY A 57 1.11 6.17 -17.44
N MET A 58 2.36 6.35 -17.00
CA MET A 58 2.72 6.31 -15.58
C MET A 58 3.78 7.35 -15.23
N ASN A 59 3.52 8.13 -14.18
CA ASN A 59 4.47 9.11 -13.65
C ASN A 59 5.69 8.41 -13.05
N GLY A 60 6.90 8.75 -13.55
CA GLY A 60 8.15 8.24 -13.01
C GLY A 60 8.40 6.74 -13.26
N ARG A 61 7.77 6.15 -14.28
CA ARG A 61 7.82 4.70 -14.60
C ARG A 61 9.21 4.07 -14.51
N LYS A 62 10.23 4.68 -15.15
CA LYS A 62 11.62 4.18 -15.13
C LYS A 62 12.22 4.19 -13.72
N GLN A 63 11.91 5.21 -12.92
CA GLN A 63 12.37 5.27 -11.54
C GLN A 63 11.71 4.17 -10.70
N LEU A 64 10.40 3.95 -10.89
CA LEU A 64 9.64 2.91 -10.21
C LEU A 64 10.13 1.50 -10.54
N LEU A 65 10.34 1.18 -11.83
CA LEU A 65 10.89 -0.12 -12.24
C LEU A 65 12.29 -0.37 -11.65
N LYS A 66 13.17 0.64 -11.66
CA LYS A 66 14.50 0.53 -11.06
C LYS A 66 14.43 0.28 -9.54
N GLN A 67 13.48 0.90 -8.86
CA GLN A 67 13.26 0.73 -7.42
C GLN A 67 12.70 -0.66 -7.10
N LEU A 68 11.75 -1.15 -7.90
CA LEU A 68 11.22 -2.51 -7.84
C LEU A 68 12.34 -3.56 -8.01
N GLU A 69 13.19 -3.40 -9.04
CA GLU A 69 14.36 -4.28 -9.27
C GLU A 69 15.35 -4.26 -8.09
N ALA A 70 15.62 -3.06 -7.54
CA ALA A 70 16.51 -2.92 -6.39
C ALA A 70 15.94 -3.61 -5.14
N ALA A 71 14.64 -3.48 -4.88
CA ALA A 71 13.96 -4.17 -3.80
C ALA A 71 14.05 -5.69 -3.96
N HIS A 72 13.74 -6.23 -5.15
CA HIS A 72 13.91 -7.65 -5.45
C HIS A 72 15.34 -8.14 -5.20
N HIS A 73 16.34 -7.42 -5.70
CA HIS A 73 17.75 -7.78 -5.51
C HIS A 73 18.15 -7.84 -4.03
N LEU A 74 17.73 -6.84 -3.24
CA LEU A 74 18.01 -6.78 -1.81
C LEU A 74 17.32 -7.92 -1.05
N ILE A 75 16.06 -8.24 -1.38
CA ILE A 75 15.32 -9.32 -0.75
C ILE A 75 15.96 -10.68 -1.06
N GLU A 76 16.29 -10.94 -2.33
CA GLU A 76 16.95 -12.17 -2.78
C GLU A 76 18.34 -12.38 -2.15
N ALA A 77 19.09 -11.29 -1.94
CA ALA A 77 20.38 -11.36 -1.24
C ALA A 77 20.22 -11.83 0.22
N HIS A 78 19.11 -11.47 0.86
CA HIS A 78 18.85 -11.84 2.25
C HIS A 78 18.08 -13.15 2.41
N LYS A 79 17.29 -13.58 1.43
CA LYS A 79 16.45 -14.79 1.50
C LYS A 79 15.63 -14.90 2.79
N PRO A 80 14.88 -13.85 3.18
CA PRO A 80 14.14 -13.86 4.44
C PRO A 80 13.01 -14.89 4.44
N ASP A 81 12.64 -15.34 5.65
CA ASP A 81 11.37 -16.00 5.92
C ASP A 81 10.23 -15.00 6.05
N ARG A 82 10.52 -13.80 6.58
CA ARG A 82 9.51 -12.78 6.84
C ARG A 82 10.02 -11.39 6.48
N ILE A 83 9.11 -10.53 6.03
CA ILE A 83 9.41 -9.16 5.64
C ILE A 83 8.47 -8.20 6.38
N VAL A 84 9.05 -7.19 7.01
CA VAL A 84 8.33 -5.99 7.46
C VAL A 84 8.75 -4.82 6.57
N MET A 85 7.81 -4.15 5.93
CA MET A 85 8.05 -3.01 5.03
C MET A 85 7.55 -1.71 5.67
N PHE A 86 8.46 -0.75 5.80
CA PHE A 86 8.15 0.65 6.06
C PHE A 86 8.16 1.37 4.72
N GLY A 87 6.97 1.51 4.15
CA GLY A 87 6.74 2.00 2.82
C GLY A 87 6.56 3.51 2.77
N GLY A 88 6.81 4.05 1.58
CA GLY A 88 6.11 5.25 1.14
C GLY A 88 4.76 4.85 0.54
N ASP A 89 4.57 5.02 -0.77
CA ASP A 89 3.32 4.63 -1.44
C ASP A 89 3.10 3.10 -1.56
N CYS A 90 1.87 2.66 -1.89
CA CYS A 90 1.47 1.24 -1.92
C CYS A 90 2.29 0.34 -2.86
N LEU A 91 2.91 0.89 -3.91
CA LEU A 91 3.64 0.09 -4.90
C LEU A 91 4.91 -0.56 -4.35
N VAL A 92 5.44 -0.09 -3.22
CA VAL A 92 6.62 -0.66 -2.55
C VAL A 92 6.47 -2.12 -2.15
N GLU A 93 5.24 -2.60 -1.99
CA GLU A 93 4.97 -3.96 -1.52
C GLU A 93 4.92 -5.01 -2.62
N GLN A 94 4.95 -4.61 -3.89
CA GLN A 94 4.95 -5.56 -5.00
C GLN A 94 6.13 -6.54 -4.92
N ALA A 95 7.36 -6.06 -4.75
CA ALA A 95 8.54 -6.92 -4.62
C ALA A 95 8.48 -7.87 -3.41
N PRO A 96 8.24 -7.42 -2.17
CA PRO A 96 8.19 -8.32 -1.02
C PRO A 96 7.06 -9.32 -1.08
N PHE A 97 5.87 -8.97 -1.58
CA PHE A 97 4.77 -9.93 -1.68
C PHE A 97 4.94 -10.91 -2.83
N ALA A 98 5.50 -10.49 -3.97
CA ALA A 98 5.87 -11.43 -5.03
C ALA A 98 6.92 -12.45 -4.54
N TYR A 99 7.94 -11.99 -3.80
CA TYR A 99 8.93 -12.87 -3.18
C TYR A 99 8.32 -13.84 -2.17
N LEU A 100 7.46 -13.35 -1.26
CA LEU A 100 6.83 -14.20 -0.25
C LEU A 100 5.88 -15.21 -0.92
N ASN A 101 5.17 -14.83 -1.97
CA ASN A 101 4.31 -15.76 -2.70
C ASN A 101 5.12 -16.88 -3.34
N GLU A 102 6.26 -16.56 -3.97
CA GLU A 102 7.18 -17.58 -4.49
C GLU A 102 7.75 -18.47 -3.38
N ARG A 103 8.17 -17.87 -2.25
CA ARG A 103 8.72 -18.60 -1.11
C ARG A 103 7.73 -19.61 -0.54
N TYR A 104 6.45 -19.27 -0.55
CA TYR A 104 5.38 -20.10 -0.01
C TYR A 104 4.59 -20.82 -1.11
N ASP A 105 5.29 -21.18 -2.20
CA ASP A 105 4.83 -22.08 -3.27
C ASP A 105 3.54 -21.62 -3.98
N GLY A 106 3.27 -20.32 -4.02
CA GLY A 106 2.04 -19.76 -4.60
C GLY A 106 0.81 -19.89 -3.69
N GLU A 107 0.99 -20.26 -2.42
CA GLU A 107 -0.07 -20.46 -1.43
C GLU A 107 -0.13 -19.36 -0.36
N LEU A 108 0.52 -18.21 -0.62
CA LEU A 108 0.46 -17.06 0.27
C LEU A 108 -0.97 -16.49 0.26
N GLY A 109 -1.56 -16.32 1.45
CA GLY A 109 -2.72 -15.45 1.61
C GLY A 109 -2.28 -14.00 1.64
N LEU A 110 -3.00 -13.12 0.97
CA LEU A 110 -2.82 -11.67 1.04
C LEU A 110 -4.12 -11.03 1.52
N ILE A 111 -4.07 -10.29 2.61
CA ILE A 111 -5.15 -9.38 2.99
C ILE A 111 -4.70 -7.94 2.71
N TRP A 112 -5.48 -7.27 1.86
CA TRP A 112 -5.29 -5.89 1.43
C TRP A 112 -6.14 -4.98 2.31
N ILE A 113 -5.56 -4.44 3.39
CA ILE A 113 -6.27 -3.55 4.31
C ILE A 113 -6.13 -2.12 3.82
N ASP A 114 -7.17 -1.61 3.17
CA ASP A 114 -7.12 -0.40 2.34
C ASP A 114 -8.53 0.18 2.14
N ALA A 115 -8.66 1.50 1.96
CA ALA A 115 -9.89 2.13 1.48
C ALA A 115 -10.12 1.90 -0.02
N HIS A 116 -9.07 1.59 -0.77
CA HIS A 116 -9.02 1.39 -2.22
C HIS A 116 -8.66 -0.06 -2.57
N SER A 117 -8.74 -0.40 -3.86
CA SER A 117 -8.49 -1.76 -4.34
C SER A 117 -7.06 -1.98 -4.82
N ASP A 118 -6.41 -0.93 -5.32
CA ASP A 118 -5.14 -0.97 -6.02
C ASP A 118 -5.06 -2.02 -7.16
N LEU A 119 -6.21 -2.28 -7.79
CA LEU A 119 -6.39 -3.34 -8.80
C LEU A 119 -6.29 -2.85 -10.23
N VAL A 120 -6.80 -1.65 -10.53
CA VAL A 120 -7.08 -1.21 -11.90
C VAL A 120 -6.32 0.06 -12.26
N ASN A 121 -5.96 0.16 -13.55
CA ASN A 121 -5.38 1.39 -14.05
C ASN A 121 -6.47 2.43 -14.32
N TYR A 122 -6.17 3.67 -13.98
CA TYR A 122 -7.02 4.81 -14.29
C TYR A 122 -6.29 5.68 -15.31
N VAL A 123 -6.71 5.60 -16.59
CA VAL A 123 -6.16 6.44 -17.65
C VAL A 123 -6.36 7.90 -17.26
N GLY A 124 -5.28 8.68 -17.20
CA GLY A 124 -5.30 10.09 -16.78
C GLY A 124 -5.10 10.30 -15.28
N TYR A 125 -5.15 9.23 -14.48
CA TYR A 125 -4.68 9.17 -13.09
C TYR A 125 -3.49 8.21 -13.05
N ASP A 126 -2.41 8.67 -13.67
CA ASP A 126 -1.24 7.87 -14.06
C ASP A 126 -0.25 7.68 -12.89
N ASN A 127 -0.77 7.43 -11.69
CA ASN A 127 -0.01 7.19 -10.46
C ASN A 127 0.12 5.69 -10.21
N GLY A 128 1.34 5.17 -10.14
CA GLY A 128 1.62 3.74 -10.02
C GLY A 128 1.14 3.08 -8.71
N HIS A 129 0.81 3.85 -7.68
CA HIS A 129 0.34 3.31 -6.41
C HIS A 129 -1.03 2.62 -6.47
N ALA A 130 -1.84 2.88 -7.50
CA ALA A 130 -3.18 2.31 -7.65
C ALA A 130 -3.20 0.93 -8.36
N LEU A 131 -2.03 0.32 -8.60
CA LEU A 131 -1.86 -0.91 -9.37
C LEU A 131 -1.15 -2.11 -8.71
N PRO A 132 -0.51 -2.04 -7.52
CA PRO A 132 0.30 -3.15 -7.02
C PRO A 132 -0.49 -4.45 -6.83
N LEU A 133 -1.75 -4.41 -6.40
CA LEU A 133 -2.55 -5.63 -6.27
C LEU A 133 -2.87 -6.24 -7.64
N GLY A 134 -3.22 -5.40 -8.62
CA GLY A 134 -3.39 -5.82 -10.01
C GLY A 134 -2.13 -6.47 -10.58
N ASN A 135 -0.96 -5.88 -10.34
CA ASN A 135 0.34 -6.43 -10.77
C ASN A 135 0.60 -7.81 -10.15
N LEU A 136 0.32 -7.98 -8.85
CA LEU A 136 0.50 -9.24 -8.12
C LEU A 136 -0.44 -10.35 -8.61
N LEU A 137 -1.61 -9.99 -9.14
CA LEU A 137 -2.58 -10.92 -9.74
C LEU A 137 -2.31 -11.20 -11.22
N GLY A 138 -1.42 -10.43 -11.86
CA GLY A 138 -1.15 -10.52 -13.30
C GLY A 138 -2.18 -9.80 -14.19
N GLU A 139 -2.96 -8.89 -13.61
CA GLU A 139 -4.03 -8.13 -14.28
C GLU A 139 -3.65 -6.64 -14.48
N GLY A 140 -2.55 -6.21 -13.85
CA GLY A 140 -2.06 -4.83 -13.89
C GLY A 140 -1.16 -4.51 -15.09
N ASP A 141 -0.21 -3.61 -14.88
CA ASP A 141 0.71 -3.17 -15.93
C ASP A 141 1.70 -4.28 -16.33
N GLU A 142 1.84 -4.54 -17.64
CA GLU A 142 2.65 -5.65 -18.15
C GLU A 142 4.14 -5.59 -17.76
N GLU A 143 4.76 -4.41 -17.67
CA GLU A 143 6.19 -4.31 -17.30
C GLU A 143 6.39 -4.55 -15.81
N PHE A 144 5.46 -4.08 -14.98
CA PHE A 144 5.50 -4.36 -13.54
C PHE A 144 5.16 -5.83 -13.27
N ALA A 145 4.11 -6.37 -13.89
CA ALA A 145 3.67 -7.75 -13.72
C ALA A 145 4.74 -8.79 -14.12
N LYS A 146 5.65 -8.47 -15.06
CA LYS A 146 6.81 -9.33 -15.40
C LYS A 146 7.73 -9.63 -14.22
N HIS A 147 7.71 -8.80 -13.17
CA HIS A 147 8.49 -9.01 -11.95
C HIS A 147 7.78 -9.94 -10.94
N VAL A 148 6.55 -10.39 -11.25
CA VAL A 148 5.79 -11.34 -10.44
C VAL A 148 5.89 -12.72 -11.09
N LYS A 149 6.83 -13.54 -10.61
CA LYS A 149 7.11 -14.86 -11.19
C LYS A 149 5.96 -15.86 -11.02
N ILE A 150 5.31 -15.82 -9.86
CA ILE A 150 4.12 -16.61 -9.53
C ILE A 150 3.06 -15.61 -9.10
N SER A 151 2.05 -15.41 -9.94
CA SER A 151 0.90 -14.55 -9.60
C SER A 151 0.17 -15.09 -8.37
N LEU A 152 -0.43 -14.18 -7.61
CA LEU A 152 -1.36 -14.56 -6.55
C LEU A 152 -2.57 -15.26 -7.15
N LYS A 153 -3.10 -16.23 -6.41
CA LYS A 153 -4.41 -16.80 -6.73
C LYS A 153 -5.49 -15.85 -6.23
N PRO A 154 -6.48 -15.46 -7.04
CA PRO A 154 -7.55 -14.58 -6.59
C PRO A 154 -8.27 -15.05 -5.32
N GLU A 155 -8.47 -16.36 -5.17
CA GLU A 155 -9.08 -16.95 -3.97
C GLU A 155 -8.23 -16.80 -2.69
N ASN A 156 -6.94 -16.50 -2.82
CA ASN A 156 -6.02 -16.21 -1.72
C ASN A 156 -5.90 -14.71 -1.43
N VAL A 157 -6.74 -13.87 -2.03
CA VAL A 157 -6.78 -12.42 -1.78
C VAL A 157 -8.08 -12.03 -1.08
N PHE A 158 -7.97 -11.14 -0.09
CA PHE A 158 -9.11 -10.50 0.57
C PHE A 158 -8.87 -9.00 0.67
N ILE A 159 -9.85 -8.18 0.28
CA ILE A 159 -9.78 -6.71 0.44
C ILE A 159 -10.61 -6.30 1.65
N ALA A 160 -9.99 -5.68 2.64
CA ALA A 160 -10.60 -5.31 3.90
C ALA A 160 -10.55 -3.79 4.09
N GLY A 161 -11.69 -3.17 4.39
CA GLY A 161 -11.77 -1.73 4.61
C GLY A 161 -12.30 -0.92 3.43
N LEU A 162 -12.41 -1.55 2.24
CA LEU A 162 -12.83 -0.94 0.97
C LEU A 162 -13.97 0.07 1.17
N ALA A 163 -13.71 1.31 0.79
CA ALA A 163 -14.63 2.40 1.03
C ALA A 163 -15.76 2.40 0.00
N THR A 164 -16.99 2.60 0.48
CA THR A 164 -18.14 2.85 -0.38
C THR A 164 -18.45 4.34 -0.35
N PRO A 165 -18.26 5.07 -1.45
CA PRO A 165 -18.57 6.50 -1.50
C PRO A 165 -20.07 6.74 -1.28
N THR A 166 -20.38 7.83 -0.60
CA THR A 166 -21.75 8.36 -0.52
C THR A 166 -22.21 8.90 -1.87
N GLU A 167 -23.52 9.10 -2.05
CA GLU A 167 -24.06 9.69 -3.30
C GLU A 167 -23.45 11.06 -3.61
N GLU A 168 -23.15 11.86 -2.57
CA GLU A 168 -22.51 13.16 -2.70
C GLU A 168 -21.04 13.02 -3.17
N GLU A 169 -20.28 12.11 -2.55
CA GLU A 169 -18.89 11.83 -2.96
C GLU A 169 -18.84 11.28 -4.39
N VAL A 170 -19.77 10.40 -4.78
CA VAL A 170 -19.87 9.91 -6.17
C VAL A 170 -20.04 11.07 -7.14
N ALA A 171 -20.91 12.04 -6.85
CA ALA A 171 -21.12 13.19 -7.71
C ALA A 171 -19.84 14.04 -7.86
N VAL A 172 -19.16 14.33 -6.75
CA VAL A 172 -17.92 15.12 -6.73
C VAL A 172 -16.79 14.40 -7.48
N ILE A 173 -16.58 13.12 -7.21
CA ILE A 173 -15.53 12.30 -7.85
C ILE A 173 -15.81 12.20 -9.35
N SER A 174 -17.06 11.94 -9.75
CA SER A 174 -17.44 11.81 -11.16
C SER A 174 -17.23 13.12 -11.93
N GLU A 175 -17.59 14.27 -11.35
CA GLU A 175 -17.33 15.58 -11.95
C GLU A 175 -15.83 15.84 -12.10
N ALA A 176 -15.05 15.51 -11.07
CA ALA A 176 -13.60 15.66 -11.10
C ALA A 176 -12.95 14.76 -12.17
N PHE A 177 -13.38 13.50 -12.27
CA PHE A 177 -12.90 12.55 -13.28
C PHE A 177 -13.22 13.04 -14.69
N GLN A 178 -14.45 13.51 -14.92
CA GLN A 178 -14.82 14.08 -16.21
C GLN A 178 -13.96 15.30 -16.57
N ARG A 179 -13.70 16.19 -15.60
CA ARG A 179 -12.88 17.39 -15.79
C ARG A 179 -11.42 17.06 -16.09
N LEU A 180 -10.88 16.05 -15.42
CA LEU A 180 -9.47 15.64 -15.55
C LEU A 180 -9.25 14.64 -16.69
N GLY A 181 -10.32 14.13 -17.30
CA GLY A 181 -10.24 13.08 -18.32
C GLY A 181 -9.82 11.73 -17.75
N VAL A 182 -10.10 11.49 -16.46
CA VAL A 182 -9.78 10.24 -15.77
C VAL A 182 -10.85 9.19 -16.08
N ALA A 183 -10.42 8.00 -16.49
CA ALA A 183 -11.32 6.87 -16.70
C ALA A 183 -10.64 5.55 -16.33
N PRO A 184 -11.31 4.65 -15.58
CA PRO A 184 -10.78 3.32 -15.34
C PRO A 184 -10.70 2.51 -16.64
N THR A 185 -9.71 1.64 -16.76
CA THR A 185 -9.65 0.66 -17.86
C THR A 185 -10.72 -0.42 -17.74
N GLU A 186 -11.01 -0.82 -16.50
CA GLU A 186 -12.10 -1.71 -16.07
C GLU A 186 -12.56 -1.19 -14.69
N PRO A 187 -13.86 -1.09 -14.39
CA PRO A 187 -14.32 -0.71 -13.06
C PRO A 187 -13.84 -1.72 -12.00
N ASP A 188 -13.39 -1.22 -10.85
CA ASP A 188 -12.93 -2.07 -9.73
C ASP A 188 -13.92 -3.16 -9.35
N THR A 189 -15.22 -2.83 -9.30
CA THR A 189 -16.29 -3.77 -8.96
C THR A 189 -16.41 -4.91 -9.97
N GLU A 190 -16.18 -4.64 -11.26
CA GLU A 190 -16.22 -5.65 -12.31
C GLU A 190 -15.00 -6.57 -12.21
N MET A 191 -13.80 -6.02 -11.99
CA MET A 191 -12.58 -6.82 -11.81
C MET A 191 -12.67 -7.70 -10.54
N ILE A 192 -13.10 -7.13 -9.41
CA ILE A 192 -13.31 -7.86 -8.14
C ILE A 192 -14.28 -9.03 -8.36
N GLN A 193 -15.41 -8.78 -9.03
CA GLN A 193 -16.42 -9.80 -9.30
C GLN A 193 -15.89 -10.89 -10.25
N ARG A 194 -15.17 -10.50 -11.31
CA ARG A 194 -14.59 -11.41 -12.31
C ARG A 194 -13.57 -12.34 -11.69
N LEU A 195 -12.73 -11.82 -10.81
CA LEU A 195 -11.69 -12.57 -10.10
C LEU A 195 -12.23 -13.33 -8.89
N GLY A 196 -13.43 -13.00 -8.41
CA GLY A 196 -14.03 -13.62 -7.23
C GLY A 196 -13.32 -13.24 -5.93
N ILE A 197 -12.69 -12.07 -5.89
CA ILE A 197 -12.00 -11.56 -4.70
C ILE A 197 -13.03 -11.22 -3.63
N ARG A 198 -12.81 -11.70 -2.40
CA ARG A 198 -13.68 -11.39 -1.27
C ARG A 198 -13.36 -10.00 -0.73
N THR A 199 -14.40 -9.27 -0.35
CA THR A 199 -14.27 -7.92 0.19
C THR A 199 -15.11 -7.78 1.44
N ALA A 200 -14.65 -6.98 2.41
CA ALA A 200 -15.49 -6.51 3.51
C ALA A 200 -15.19 -5.04 3.81
N GLY A 201 -16.23 -4.22 3.84
CA GLY A 201 -16.09 -2.79 4.18
C GLY A 201 -15.89 -2.58 5.68
N THR A 202 -15.42 -1.39 6.06
CA THR A 202 -15.16 -1.05 7.48
C THR A 202 -16.35 -1.31 8.41
N LYS A 203 -17.58 -0.98 7.99
CA LYS A 203 -18.81 -1.17 8.79
C LYS A 203 -19.12 -2.64 9.05
N GLU A 204 -18.88 -3.50 8.04
CA GLU A 204 -19.05 -4.94 8.17
C GLU A 204 -18.04 -5.48 9.17
N LEU A 205 -16.76 -5.13 9.01
CA LEU A 205 -15.67 -5.56 9.87
C LEU A 205 -15.80 -5.07 11.32
N ALA A 206 -16.49 -3.96 11.55
CA ALA A 206 -16.80 -3.48 12.89
C ALA A 206 -17.83 -4.37 13.61
N SER A 207 -18.66 -5.07 12.84
CA SER A 207 -19.71 -5.96 13.36
C SER A 207 -19.22 -7.40 13.46
N SER A 208 -18.41 -7.86 12.51
CA SER A 208 -17.95 -9.26 12.43
C SER A 208 -16.72 -9.40 11.53
N THR A 209 -15.80 -10.29 11.91
CA THR A 209 -14.66 -10.74 11.10
C THR A 209 -14.86 -12.16 10.55
N GLU A 210 -16.07 -12.73 10.63
CA GLU A 210 -16.34 -14.11 10.21
C GLU A 210 -16.05 -14.36 8.73
N SER A 211 -16.33 -13.39 7.84
CA SER A 211 -16.02 -13.52 6.41
C SER A 211 -14.52 -13.73 6.13
N ILE A 212 -13.66 -13.08 6.92
CA ILE A 212 -12.20 -13.27 6.88
C ILE A 212 -11.81 -14.66 7.42
N LYS A 213 -12.42 -15.10 8.52
CA LYS A 213 -12.13 -16.43 9.10
C LYS A 213 -12.55 -17.56 8.16
N GLU A 214 -13.70 -17.42 7.52
CA GLU A 214 -14.19 -18.35 6.49
C GLU A 214 -13.24 -18.38 5.30
N TRP A 215 -12.81 -17.20 4.81
CA TRP A 215 -11.82 -17.10 3.74
C TRP A 215 -10.50 -17.81 4.10
N ILE A 216 -9.91 -17.52 5.26
CA ILE A 216 -8.67 -18.18 5.73
C ILE A 216 -8.83 -19.71 5.74
N LYS A 217 -9.97 -20.20 6.24
CA LYS A 217 -10.25 -21.63 6.37
C LYS A 217 -10.49 -22.30 5.01
N GLU A 218 -11.29 -21.70 4.14
CA GLU A 218 -11.68 -22.27 2.85
C GLU A 218 -10.54 -22.26 1.84
N SER A 219 -9.75 -21.19 1.83
CA SER A 219 -8.54 -21.08 1.00
C SER A 219 -7.33 -21.79 1.61
N GLY A 220 -7.46 -22.35 2.83
CA GLY A 220 -6.41 -23.14 3.49
C GLY A 220 -5.16 -22.32 3.82
N ILE A 221 -5.32 -21.03 4.09
CA ILE A 221 -4.23 -20.06 4.27
C ILE A 221 -3.45 -20.38 5.53
N LYS A 222 -2.14 -20.62 5.37
CA LYS A 222 -1.20 -20.88 6.48
C LYS A 222 -0.27 -19.71 6.73
N HIS A 223 0.23 -19.12 5.65
CA HIS A 223 1.12 -17.97 5.67
C HIS A 223 0.37 -16.77 5.12
N LEU A 224 0.39 -15.66 5.84
CA LEU A 224 -0.36 -14.46 5.50
C LEU A 224 0.59 -13.28 5.32
N ALA A 225 0.41 -12.53 4.24
CA ALA A 225 0.91 -11.18 4.07
C ALA A 225 -0.23 -10.19 4.34
N ILE A 226 0.09 -9.11 5.03
CA ILE A 226 -0.82 -8.00 5.33
C ILE A 226 -0.27 -6.76 4.64
N HIS A 227 -1.02 -6.25 3.68
CA HIS A 227 -0.88 -4.88 3.21
C HIS A 227 -1.68 -3.96 4.14
N LEU A 228 -1.09 -2.84 4.53
CA LEU A 228 -1.78 -1.80 5.29
C LEU A 228 -1.52 -0.43 4.64
N ASP A 229 -2.46 -0.02 3.79
CA ASP A 229 -2.63 1.38 3.45
C ASP A 229 -3.22 2.10 4.68
N LEU A 230 -2.52 3.09 5.19
CA LEU A 230 -2.99 3.85 6.34
C LEU A 230 -4.25 4.66 6.03
N ASP A 231 -4.54 4.95 4.76
CA ASP A 231 -5.70 5.71 4.32
C ASP A 231 -7.05 4.99 4.53
N VAL A 232 -7.00 3.68 4.86
CA VAL A 232 -8.14 2.92 5.40
C VAL A 232 -8.69 3.54 6.68
N LEU A 233 -7.83 4.25 7.43
CA LEU A 233 -8.19 4.93 8.66
C LEU A 233 -9.01 6.20 8.41
N ASP A 234 -9.92 6.49 9.33
CA ASP A 234 -10.66 7.74 9.32
C ASP A 234 -9.72 8.96 9.48
N PRO A 235 -9.68 9.90 8.51
CA PRO A 235 -8.84 11.10 8.60
C PRO A 235 -9.21 12.02 9.77
N GLN A 236 -10.41 11.90 10.34
CA GLN A 236 -10.77 12.58 11.58
C GLN A 236 -10.16 11.93 12.81
N ALA A 237 -9.73 10.68 12.76
CA ALA A 237 -9.09 9.97 13.87
C ALA A 237 -7.56 9.97 13.72
N PHE A 238 -7.05 9.83 12.49
CA PHE A 238 -5.63 9.79 12.18
C PHE A 238 -5.29 10.77 11.05
N ARG A 239 -4.46 11.78 11.33
CA ARG A 239 -4.32 12.97 10.47
C ARG A 239 -3.07 12.93 9.59
N SER A 240 -2.34 11.83 9.61
CA SER A 240 -1.14 11.63 8.79
C SER A 240 -1.47 10.92 7.47
N LEU A 241 -2.50 11.39 6.78
CA LEU A 241 -3.10 10.78 5.57
C LEU A 241 -3.29 11.81 4.47
N LEU A 242 -3.37 11.39 3.22
CA LEU A 242 -3.65 12.28 2.08
C LEU A 242 -4.92 13.11 2.29
N PHE A 243 -6.00 12.45 2.73
CA PHE A 243 -7.30 13.06 3.03
C PHE A 243 -7.30 14.02 4.23
N ALA A 244 -6.21 14.08 4.98
CA ALA A 244 -6.01 14.98 6.11
C ALA A 244 -5.04 16.13 5.82
N ASN A 245 -4.69 16.35 4.54
CA ASN A 245 -3.87 17.48 4.14
C ASN A 245 -4.57 18.82 4.49
N PRO A 246 -3.94 19.67 5.33
CA PRO A 246 -4.56 20.93 5.76
C PRO A 246 -4.60 22.02 4.68
N GLU A 247 -3.76 21.92 3.65
CA GLU A 247 -3.63 22.95 2.60
C GLU A 247 -4.40 22.59 1.32
N GLU A 248 -4.44 21.30 0.97
CA GLU A 248 -5.02 20.82 -0.28
C GLU A 248 -5.98 19.64 -0.02
N PRO A 249 -7.28 19.91 0.21
CA PRO A 249 -8.27 18.84 0.39
C PRO A 249 -8.34 17.94 -0.84
N PHE A 250 -8.24 16.64 -0.63
CA PHE A 250 -8.29 15.63 -1.68
C PHE A 250 -9.69 15.02 -1.78
N ASN A 251 -10.30 15.10 -2.97
CA ASN A 251 -11.68 14.67 -3.23
C ASN A 251 -11.81 13.84 -4.52
N LEU A 252 -10.75 13.14 -4.93
CA LEU A 252 -10.75 12.31 -6.14
C LEU A 252 -11.08 10.84 -5.87
N SER A 253 -11.17 10.42 -4.61
CA SER A 253 -11.53 9.06 -4.21
C SER A 253 -12.23 9.06 -2.84
N PRO A 254 -12.95 7.99 -2.48
CA PRO A 254 -13.52 7.88 -1.14
C PRO A 254 -12.44 7.72 -0.07
N LYS A 255 -12.67 8.29 1.11
CA LYS A 255 -11.76 8.16 2.26
C LYS A 255 -12.06 6.92 3.10
N GLY A 256 -11.05 6.41 3.79
CA GLY A 256 -11.22 5.40 4.82
C GLY A 256 -12.05 5.87 6.00
N THR A 257 -12.58 4.90 6.74
CA THR A 257 -13.44 5.13 7.91
C THR A 257 -13.07 4.26 9.10
N MET A 258 -12.04 3.41 8.97
CA MET A 258 -11.62 2.47 10.00
C MET A 258 -11.01 3.21 11.18
N GLN A 259 -11.28 2.72 12.39
CA GLN A 259 -10.70 3.29 13.61
C GLN A 259 -9.47 2.48 14.02
N MET A 260 -8.45 3.13 14.57
CA MET A 260 -7.22 2.45 15.01
C MET A 260 -7.46 1.23 15.93
N PRO A 261 -8.36 1.27 16.94
CA PRO A 261 -8.61 0.10 17.78
C PRO A 261 -9.17 -1.10 16.99
N GLN A 262 -10.00 -0.84 15.98
CA GLN A 262 -10.54 -1.86 15.09
C GLN A 262 -9.42 -2.48 14.27
N LEU A 263 -8.56 -1.67 13.64
CA LEU A 263 -7.41 -2.12 12.87
C LEU A 263 -6.46 -3.00 13.72
N VAL A 264 -6.14 -2.57 14.94
CA VAL A 264 -5.28 -3.33 15.86
C VAL A 264 -5.92 -4.67 16.26
N SER A 265 -7.24 -4.70 16.49
CA SER A 265 -7.95 -5.96 16.76
C SER A 265 -7.86 -6.91 15.57
N LEU A 266 -8.12 -6.41 14.37
CA LEU A 266 -8.06 -7.19 13.14
C LEU A 266 -6.68 -7.80 12.92
N ILE A 267 -5.60 -7.00 13.01
CA ILE A 267 -4.23 -7.51 12.84
C ILE A 267 -3.89 -8.59 13.88
N LYS A 268 -4.35 -8.44 15.14
CA LYS A 268 -4.16 -9.46 16.17
C LYS A 268 -4.90 -10.75 15.84
N GLU A 269 -6.17 -10.67 15.44
CA GLU A 269 -6.97 -11.83 15.04
C GLU A 269 -6.34 -12.58 13.86
N LEU A 270 -5.85 -11.86 12.84
CA LEU A 270 -5.12 -12.43 11.72
C LEU A 270 -3.83 -13.14 12.15
N SER A 271 -3.08 -12.52 13.07
CA SER A 271 -1.84 -13.08 13.64
C SER A 271 -2.08 -14.29 14.54
N GLU A 272 -3.26 -14.40 15.14
CA GLU A 272 -3.67 -15.58 15.92
C GLU A 272 -4.13 -16.73 15.01
N ALA A 273 -4.78 -16.41 13.88
CA ALA A 273 -5.33 -17.39 12.96
C ALA A 273 -4.31 -17.95 11.95
N THR A 274 -3.24 -17.20 11.65
CA THR A 274 -2.27 -17.53 10.59
C THR A 274 -0.83 -17.21 11.01
N ASP A 275 0.15 -17.77 10.30
CA ASP A 275 1.53 -17.30 10.41
C ASP A 275 1.73 -16.05 9.54
N VAL A 276 1.72 -14.88 10.16
CA VAL A 276 2.01 -13.62 9.44
C VAL A 276 3.49 -13.59 9.06
N VAL A 277 3.74 -13.55 7.75
CA VAL A 277 5.07 -13.58 7.13
C VAL A 277 5.40 -12.29 6.38
N GLY A 278 4.39 -11.51 6.01
CA GLY A 278 4.54 -10.19 5.41
C GLY A 278 3.70 -9.16 6.15
N LEU A 279 4.27 -8.00 6.40
CA LEU A 279 3.54 -6.81 6.80
C LEU A 279 4.18 -5.61 6.10
N GLY A 280 3.44 -4.85 5.32
CA GLY A 280 3.86 -3.50 4.99
C GLY A 280 2.87 -2.46 5.46
N ILE A 281 3.40 -1.26 5.63
CA ILE A 281 2.69 -0.09 6.14
C ILE A 281 3.04 1.04 5.17
N THR A 282 2.04 1.57 4.49
CA THR A 282 2.20 2.51 3.37
C THR A 282 1.40 3.79 3.59
N GLU A 283 1.58 4.75 2.69
CA GLU A 283 0.75 5.95 2.52
C GLU A 283 0.74 6.89 3.74
N HIS A 284 1.80 6.83 4.56
CA HIS A 284 1.97 7.73 5.70
C HIS A 284 2.34 9.15 5.23
N LEU A 285 1.49 10.12 5.53
CA LEU A 285 1.69 11.54 5.19
C LEU A 285 1.60 12.42 6.44
N PRO A 286 2.64 12.45 7.29
CA PRO A 286 2.62 13.13 8.59
C PRO A 286 2.77 14.66 8.46
N TRP A 287 1.72 15.35 8.00
CA TRP A 287 1.71 16.77 7.66
C TRP A 287 2.30 17.68 8.74
N ASP A 288 1.94 17.45 10.01
CA ASP A 288 2.49 18.23 11.13
C ASP A 288 4.01 18.07 11.26
N SER A 289 4.52 16.84 11.08
CA SER A 289 5.95 16.56 11.17
C SER A 289 6.71 17.08 9.95
N ILE A 290 6.09 17.04 8.76
CA ILE A 290 6.64 17.64 7.53
C ILE A 290 6.78 19.16 7.71
N ASN A 291 5.72 19.82 8.17
CA ASN A 291 5.71 21.26 8.42
C ASN A 291 6.70 21.65 9.52
N LEU A 292 6.79 20.85 10.60
CA LEU A 292 7.78 21.06 11.65
C LEU A 292 9.21 20.90 11.15
N LYS A 293 9.50 19.85 10.34
CA LYS A 293 10.83 19.65 9.73
C LYS A 293 11.23 20.84 8.89
N LYS A 294 10.31 21.40 8.10
CA LYS A 294 10.52 22.59 7.28
C LYS A 294 10.80 23.83 8.14
N LEU A 295 9.96 24.08 9.15
CA LEU A 295 10.14 25.18 10.10
C LEU A 295 11.51 25.10 10.80
N LEU A 296 11.90 23.93 11.30
CA LEU A 296 13.19 23.74 11.96
C LEU A 296 14.36 23.98 10.99
N GLY A 297 14.23 23.54 9.74
CA GLY A 297 15.20 23.79 8.67
C GLY A 297 15.37 25.27 8.33
N ASP A 298 14.39 26.13 8.64
CA ASP A 298 14.47 27.58 8.42
C ASP A 298 15.05 28.36 9.62
N ILE A 299 15.27 27.72 10.77
CA ILE A 299 15.82 28.38 11.97
C ILE A 299 17.36 28.44 11.89
N PRO A 300 17.98 29.64 11.81
CA PRO A 300 19.41 29.75 11.55
C PRO A 300 20.34 29.07 12.57
N ILE A 301 19.99 29.06 13.86
CA ILE A 301 20.85 28.46 14.89
C ILE A 301 20.94 26.94 14.79
N LEU A 302 20.02 26.28 14.08
CA LEU A 302 20.02 24.83 13.89
C LEU A 302 20.86 24.40 12.68
N ASN A 303 21.24 25.34 11.80
CA ASN A 303 21.95 25.08 10.55
C ASN A 303 23.41 25.58 10.53
N ASN A 304 23.89 26.14 11.66
CA ASN A 304 25.24 26.68 11.82
C ASN A 304 26.14 25.74 12.63
#